data_AF-A0A434UA48-F1
#
_entry.id   AF-A0A434UA48-F1
#
_cell.length_a   1.000
_cell.length_b   1.000
_cell.length_c   1.000
_cell.angle_alpha   90.00
_cell.angle_beta   90.00
_cell.angle_gamma   90.00
#
_symmetry.space_group_name_H-M   'P 1'
#
loop_
_entity.id
_entity.type
_entity.pdbx_description
1 polymer ?
#
loop_
_entity_poly.entity_id
_entity_poly.type
_entity_poly.pdbx_seq_one_letter_code
_entity_poly.pdbx_strand_id
1 'polypeptide(L)'
;MLMFEVRIPKMGASTVEVDLTKWYVSVGTSVVPGQILAEVESEKTNIEIEAETAGVVAEILVDEGSATEVGIVICRINTGQ
;
A
#
# COMPACT_ATOMS: atom_id res chain seq x y z
N MET A 1 -17.21 10.89 4.49
CA MET A 1 -15.76 10.67 4.46
C MET A 1 -15.56 9.34 3.76
N LEU A 2 -14.99 9.34 2.56
CA LEU A 2 -14.70 8.12 1.82
C LEU A 2 -13.27 7.71 2.17
N MET A 3 -13.09 6.48 2.61
CA MET A 3 -11.79 5.89 2.91
C MET A 3 -11.55 4.79 1.89
N PHE A 4 -10.47 4.93 1.14
CA PHE A 4 -9.99 3.95 0.20
C PHE A 4 -8.96 3.07 0.91
N GLU A 5 -9.19 1.76 0.89
CA GLU A 5 -8.31 0.78 1.52
C GLU A 5 -7.31 0.29 0.49
N VAL A 6 -6.03 0.60 0.70
CA VAL A 6 -4.94 0.14 -0.15
C VAL A 6 -4.53 -1.23 0.34
N ARG A 7 -4.57 -2.19 -0.59
CA ARG A 7 -4.20 -3.58 -0.34
C ARG A 7 -3.09 -4.01 -1.26
N ILE A 8 -2.33 -5.02 -0.86
CA ILE A 8 -1.32 -5.60 -1.73
C ILE A 8 -2.02 -6.27 -2.93
N PRO A 9 -1.64 -5.92 -4.18
CA PRO A 9 -2.28 -6.46 -5.36
C PRO A 9 -2.05 -7.98 -5.47
N LYS A 10 -3.06 -8.69 -5.96
CA LYS A 10 -2.98 -10.15 -6.12
C LYS A 10 -2.04 -10.52 -7.26
N MET A 11 -0.97 -11.24 -6.93
CA MET A 11 -0.05 -11.83 -7.89
C MET A 11 -0.53 -13.22 -8.28
N GLY A 12 -1.21 -13.34 -9.44
CA GLY A 12 -1.43 -14.59 -10.16
C GLY A 12 -2.36 -15.63 -9.50
N ALA A 13 -1.93 -16.27 -8.41
CA ALA A 13 -2.70 -17.21 -7.60
C ALA A 13 -1.80 -17.79 -6.49
N SER A 14 -1.74 -17.16 -5.31
CA SER A 14 -1.43 -17.78 -4.00
C SER A 14 -1.32 -16.71 -2.92
N THR A 15 -1.59 -17.09 -1.67
CA THR A 15 -1.26 -16.31 -0.48
C THR A 15 0.27 -16.27 -0.37
N VAL A 16 0.87 -15.22 -0.93
CA VAL A 16 2.32 -15.01 -0.88
C VAL A 16 2.59 -14.02 0.24
N GLU A 17 3.48 -14.41 1.15
CA GLU A 17 4.04 -13.51 2.16
C GLU A 17 4.97 -12.53 1.43
N VAL A 18 4.82 -11.25 1.73
CA VAL A 18 5.64 -10.18 1.20
C VAL A 18 6.06 -9.28 2.36
N ASP A 19 7.27 -8.76 2.28
CA ASP A 19 7.81 -7.85 3.28
C ASP A 19 7.68 -6.43 2.78
N LEU A 20 7.11 -5.54 3.60
CA LEU A 20 7.05 -4.13 3.23
C LEU A 20 8.44 -3.51 3.40
N THR A 21 9.17 -3.34 2.30
CA THR A 21 10.56 -2.85 2.35
C THR A 21 10.63 -1.37 2.59
N LYS A 22 9.68 -0.60 2.04
CA LYS A 22 9.75 0.86 2.10
C LYS A 22 8.42 1.56 1.96
N TRP A 23 8.21 2.62 2.74
CA TRP A 23 7.14 3.61 2.49
C TRP A 23 7.70 4.85 1.78
N TYR A 24 7.03 5.30 0.71
CA TYR A 24 7.30 6.56 0.02
C TYR A 24 6.38 7.69 0.48
N VAL A 25 5.35 7.36 1.26
CA VAL A 25 4.36 8.30 1.80
C VAL A 25 4.24 8.14 3.30
N SER A 26 3.66 9.13 3.96
CA SER A 26 3.39 9.08 5.40
C SER A 26 1.97 9.56 5.69
N VAL A 27 1.48 9.33 6.90
CA VAL A 27 0.18 9.86 7.33
C VAL A 27 0.15 11.39 7.15
N GLY A 28 -0.89 11.89 6.50
CA GLY A 28 -1.04 13.30 6.12
C GLY A 28 -0.45 13.67 4.75
N THR A 29 0.25 12.76 4.07
CA THR A 29 0.76 13.00 2.71
C THR A 29 -0.37 12.94 1.68
N SER A 30 -0.42 13.91 0.78
CA SER A 30 -1.30 13.89 -0.40
C SER A 30 -0.72 12.99 -1.49
N VAL A 31 -1.57 12.15 -2.08
CA VAL A 31 -1.20 11.18 -3.12
C VAL A 31 -2.14 11.33 -4.31
N VAL A 32 -1.66 10.99 -5.50
CA VAL A 32 -2.40 11.04 -6.77
C VAL A 32 -2.41 9.67 -7.44
N PRO A 33 -3.41 9.33 -8.27
CA PRO A 33 -3.45 8.05 -8.96
C PRO A 33 -2.18 7.82 -9.79
N GLY A 34 -1.58 6.64 -9.66
CA GLY A 34 -0.30 6.27 -10.27
C GLY A 34 0.94 6.72 -9.48
N GLN A 35 0.77 7.36 -8.32
CA GLN A 35 1.89 7.68 -7.43
C GLN A 35 2.26 6.45 -6.61
N ILE A 36 3.55 6.12 -6.53
CA ILE A 36 4.07 5.06 -5.68
C ILE A 36 3.88 5.43 -4.20
N LEU A 37 3.23 4.53 -3.46
CA LEU A 37 2.95 4.65 -2.03
C LEU A 37 3.97 3.89 -1.20
N ALA A 38 4.22 2.63 -1.56
CA ALA A 38 5.09 1.71 -0.84
C ALA A 38 5.74 0.74 -1.81
N GLU A 39 6.77 0.06 -1.34
CA GLU A 39 7.41 -1.06 -2.01
C GLU A 39 7.35 -2.27 -1.10
N VAL A 40 7.00 -3.40 -1.69
CA VAL A 40 7.02 -4.69 -1.02
C VAL A 40 7.96 -5.62 -1.79
N GLU A 41 8.72 -6.42 -1.06
CA GLU A 41 9.59 -7.44 -1.62
C GLU A 41 9.00 -8.81 -1.31
N SER A 42 8.94 -9.65 -2.34
CA SER A 42 8.69 -11.08 -2.20
C SER A 42 9.97 -11.84 -2.54
N GLU A 43 9.99 -13.15 -2.25
CA GLU A 43 11.16 -14.04 -2.31
C GLU A 43 12.02 -13.90 -3.59
N LYS A 44 11.44 -13.43 -4.70
CA LYS A 44 12.14 -13.22 -5.99
C LYS A 44 11.73 -11.96 -6.76
N THR A 45 10.93 -11.05 -6.19
CA THR A 45 10.37 -9.91 -6.95
C THR A 45 10.02 -8.75 -6.04
N ASN A 46 10.42 -7.54 -6.42
CA ASN A 46 9.94 -6.31 -5.81
C ASN A 46 8.67 -5.83 -6.52
N ILE A 47 7.69 -5.34 -5.75
CA ILE A 47 6.42 -4.85 -6.24
C ILE A 47 6.19 -3.46 -5.66
N GLU A 48 5.90 -2.51 -6.55
CA GLU A 48 5.55 -1.14 -6.17
C GLU A 48 4.03 -1.05 -5.99
N ILE A 49 3.61 -0.55 -4.84
CA ILE A 49 2.21 -0.30 -4.54
C ILE A 49 1.89 1.13 -4.97
N GLU A 50 1.11 1.28 -6.03
CA GLU A 50 0.67 2.58 -6.55
C GLU A 50 -0.69 2.98 -5.97
N ALA A 51 -0.93 4.28 -5.87
CA ALA A 51 -2.23 4.81 -5.50
C ALA A 51 -3.23 4.62 -6.64
N GLU A 52 -4.38 4.02 -6.35
CA GLU A 52 -5.49 3.90 -7.30
C GLU A 52 -6.36 5.17 -7.37
N THR A 53 -6.16 6.09 -6.43
CA THR A 53 -7.03 7.25 -6.23
C THR A 53 -6.26 8.43 -5.66
N ALA A 54 -6.79 9.64 -5.85
CA ALA A 54 -6.23 10.86 -5.28
C ALA A 54 -6.81 11.08 -3.89
N GLY A 55 -5.96 11.44 -2.93
CA GLY A 55 -6.41 11.70 -1.57
C GLY A 55 -5.27 11.99 -0.61
N VAL A 56 -5.54 11.85 0.68
CA VAL A 56 -4.54 12.03 1.74
C VAL A 56 -4.42 10.74 2.54
N VAL A 57 -3.20 10.26 2.79
CA VAL A 57 -2.95 9.09 3.64
C VAL A 57 -3.51 9.37 5.03
N ALA A 58 -4.54 8.62 5.43
CA ALA A 58 -5.21 8.77 6.71
C ALA A 58 -4.50 7.96 7.81
N GLU A 59 -4.07 6.75 7.47
CA GLU A 59 -3.49 5.80 8.44
C GLU A 59 -2.64 4.75 7.70
N ILE A 60 -1.54 4.33 8.32
CA ILE A 60 -0.72 3.19 7.91
C ILE A 60 -0.98 2.05 8.90
N LEU A 61 -1.30 0.87 8.39
CA LEU A 61 -1.65 -0.32 9.17
C LEU A 61 -0.48 -1.31 9.27
N VAL A 62 0.48 -1.22 8.35
CA VAL A 62 1.67 -2.07 8.27
C VAL A 62 2.91 -1.20 8.22
N ASP A 63 3.78 -1.36 9.21
CA ASP A 63 5.04 -0.62 9.31
C ASP A 63 6.07 -1.08 8.27
N GLU A 64 7.00 -0.18 7.96
CA GLU A 64 8.19 -0.52 7.18
C GLU A 64 9.01 -1.62 7.86
N GLY A 65 9.44 -2.61 7.08
CA GLY A 65 10.16 -3.79 7.53
C GLY A 65 9.28 -4.89 8.12
N SER A 66 7.95 -4.77 8.03
CA SER A 66 7.01 -5.80 8.52
C SER A 66 6.58 -6.75 7.42
N ALA A 67 6.53 -8.05 7.76
CA ALA A 67 5.95 -9.08 6.93
C ALA A 67 4.42 -8.95 6.88
N THR A 68 3.86 -9.14 5.69
CA THR A 68 2.45 -8.95 5.37
C THR A 68 2.02 -9.93 4.27
N GLU A 69 0.73 -10.03 3.99
CA GLU A 69 0.19 -11.01 3.04
C GLU A 69 -0.52 -10.34 1.87
N VAL A 70 -0.45 -10.97 0.70
CA VAL A 70 -1.21 -10.52 -0.48
C VAL A 70 -2.70 -10.40 -0.16
N GLY A 71 -3.27 -9.23 -0.48
CA GLY A 71 -4.69 -8.94 -0.29
C GLY A 71 -5.06 -8.36 1.07
N ILE A 72 -4.11 -8.21 2.01
CA ILE A 72 -4.38 -7.48 3.25
C ILE A 72 -4.27 -5.97 3.04
N VAL A 73 -4.98 -5.22 3.87
CA VAL A 73 -4.98 -3.76 3.83
C VAL A 73 -3.73 -3.24 4.55
N ILE A 74 -2.92 -2.45 3.85
CA ILE A 74 -1.66 -1.90 4.36
C ILE A 74 -1.78 -0.44 4.79
N CYS A 75 -2.67 0.33 4.17
CA CYS A 75 -2.96 1.71 4.55
C CYS A 75 -4.34 2.16 4.08
N ARG A 76 -4.79 3.31 4.58
CA ARG A 76 -6.06 3.95 4.23
C ARG A 76 -5.80 5.35 3.68
N ILE A 77 -6.43 5.65 2.55
CA ILE A 77 -6.39 6.97 1.91
C ILE A 77 -7.77 7.62 2.06
N ASN A 78 -7.82 8.85 2.55
CA ASN A 78 -9.04 9.64 2.58
C ASN A 78 -9.26 10.30 1.21
N THR A 79 -10.31 9.88 0.52
CA THR A 79 -10.73 10.36 -0.80
C THR A 79 -11.98 11.23 -0.65
N GLY A 80 -11.86 12.33 0.09
CA GLY A 80 -13.00 13.11 0.57
C GLY A 80 -12.88 14.62 0.41
N GLN A 81 -12.23 15.10 -0.66
CA GLN A 81 -12.26 16.51 -1.07
C GLN A 81 -12.88 16.68 -2.44
#